data_AF-A0A820TEU9-F1
#
_entry.id   AF-A0A820TEU9-F1
#
_cell.length_a   1.000
_cell.length_b   1.000
_cell.length_c   1.000
_cell.angle_alpha   90.00
_cell.angle_beta   90.00
_cell.angle_gamma   90.00
#
_symmetry.space_group_name_H-M   'P 1'
#
loop_
_entity.id
_entity.type
_entity.pdbx_description
1 polymer ?
#
loop_
_entity_poly.entity_id
_entity_poly.type
_entity_poly.pdbx_seq_one_letter_code
_entity_poly.pdbx_strand_id
1 'polypeptide(L)'
;MIIQKIIFLPTIDDQYRALVLGECGGFGLIDSGWNYNTYSDSYLLTYAFEQLILNLSTRLSAMIYTQLSDVENEKNGIFNYNRTILKFLPDRINQVLNKNFSQLYKLEHIWNLTS
;
A
#
# COMPACT_ATOMS: atom_id res chain seq x y z
N MET A 1 10.83 -18.97 4.89
CA MET A 1 9.67 -19.47 4.12
C MET A 1 8.73 -18.30 3.91
N ILE A 2 8.74 -17.67 2.74
CA ILE A 2 7.88 -16.51 2.45
C ILE A 2 6.52 -17.07 2.07
N ILE A 3 5.56 -17.00 3.00
CA ILE A 3 4.16 -17.30 2.69
C ILE A 3 3.68 -16.16 1.80
N GLN A 4 3.52 -16.43 0.51
CA GLN A 4 2.91 -15.49 -0.43
C GLN A 4 1.43 -15.38 -0.05
N LYS A 5 1.09 -14.38 0.76
CA LYS A 5 -0.30 -14.08 1.14
C LYS A 5 -1.01 -13.66 -0.14
N ILE A 6 -1.83 -14.56 -0.69
CA ILE A 6 -2.66 -14.26 -1.86
C ILE A 6 -3.67 -13.19 -1.41
N ILE A 7 -3.55 -11.99 -1.97
CA ILE A 7 -4.54 -10.94 -1.78
C ILE A 7 -5.75 -11.32 -2.63
N PHE A 8 -6.78 -11.87 -1.99
CA PHE A 8 -8.07 -12.08 -2.63
C PHE A 8 -8.76 -10.72 -2.75
N LEU A 9 -8.66 -10.10 -3.92
CA LEU A 9 -9.60 -9.06 -4.29
C LEU A 9 -10.85 -9.75 -4.83
N PRO A 10 -12.06 -9.29 -4.48
CA PRO A 10 -13.28 -9.79 -5.09
C PRO A 10 -13.19 -9.68 -6.61
N THR A 11 -14.00 -10.47 -7.31
CA THR A 11 -14.17 -10.29 -8.76
C THR A 11 -14.53 -8.82 -9.02
N ILE A 12 -13.89 -8.24 -10.03
CA ILE A 12 -14.25 -6.91 -10.49
C ILE A 12 -15.40 -7.13 -11.47
N ASP A 13 -16.62 -7.00 -10.95
CA ASP A 13 -17.86 -7.30 -11.67
C ASP A 13 -18.13 -6.29 -12.80
N ASP A 14 -17.36 -5.20 -12.83
CA ASP A 14 -17.51 -4.07 -13.75
C ASP A 14 -16.14 -3.59 -14.24
N GLN A 15 -15.83 -3.88 -15.50
CA GLN A 15 -14.56 -3.50 -16.14
C GLN A 15 -14.54 -2.03 -16.60
N TYR A 16 -15.67 -1.32 -16.52
CA TYR A 16 -15.82 0.04 -17.05
C TYR A 16 -15.79 1.11 -15.96
N ARG A 17 -15.95 0.73 -14.69
CA ARG A 17 -15.88 1.67 -13.56
C ARG A 17 -14.50 1.67 -12.91
N ALA A 18 -14.04 2.87 -12.55
CA ALA A 18 -12.88 3.05 -11.70
C ALA A 18 -13.09 2.35 -10.35
N LEU A 19 -12.10 1.56 -9.92
CA LEU A 19 -12.14 0.82 -8.66
C LEU A 19 -11.19 1.45 -7.65
N VAL A 20 -11.70 1.74 -6.45
CA VAL A 20 -10.91 2.32 -5.35
C VAL A 20 -10.94 1.38 -4.17
N LEU A 21 -9.75 1.03 -3.65
CA LEU A 21 -9.63 0.39 -2.35
C LEU A 21 -9.67 1.48 -1.27
N GLY A 22 -10.85 1.67 -0.68
CA GLY A 22 -11.12 2.76 0.28
C GLY A 22 -10.38 2.66 1.61
N GLU A 23 -9.83 1.49 1.92
CA GLU A 23 -9.01 1.25 3.12
C GLU A 23 -8.03 0.10 2.83
N CYS A 24 -6.77 0.31 3.16
CA CYS A 24 -5.74 -0.72 3.19
C CYS A 24 -4.64 -0.34 4.19
N GLY A 25 -3.76 -1.31 4.47
CA GLY A 25 -2.63 -1.10 5.38
C GLY A 25 -2.77 -1.95 6.63
N GLY A 26 -2.80 -1.30 7.79
CA GLY A 26 -2.77 -2.01 9.07
C GLY A 26 -1.39 -2.53 9.46
N PHE A 27 -0.33 -1.93 8.91
CA PHE A 27 1.05 -2.34 9.12
C PHE A 27 1.66 -1.49 10.21
N GLY A 28 2.16 -2.12 11.27
CA GLY A 28 2.79 -1.42 12.38
C GLY A 28 4.13 -2.03 12.77
N LEU A 29 4.90 -1.27 13.54
CA LEU A 29 6.12 -1.76 14.16
C LEU A 29 5.76 -2.59 15.41
N ILE A 30 6.67 -3.47 15.82
CA ILE A 30 6.57 -4.15 17.13
C ILE A 30 6.55 -3.07 18.22
N ASP A 31 5.42 -2.92 18.88
CA ASP A 31 5.14 -1.93 19.92
C ASP A 31 4.01 -2.43 20.84
N SER A 32 3.72 -1.71 21.93
CA SER A 32 2.54 -1.94 22.77
C SER A 32 1.27 -1.44 22.06
N GLY A 33 0.62 -2.33 21.30
CA GLY A 33 -0.67 -2.07 20.67
C GLY A 33 -1.05 -3.08 19.60
N TRP A 34 -2.08 -2.75 18.82
CA TRP A 34 -2.66 -3.63 17.82
C TRP A 34 -2.34 -3.19 16.39
N ASN A 35 -1.98 -4.18 15.55
CA ASN A 35 -1.73 -4.07 14.12
C ASN A 35 -2.29 -5.31 13.40
N TYR A 36 -2.66 -5.20 12.13
CA TYR A 36 -3.00 -6.38 11.31
C TYR A 36 -1.77 -7.19 10.93
N ASN A 37 -0.66 -6.51 10.61
CA ASN A 37 0.65 -7.12 10.42
C ASN A 37 1.70 -6.29 11.16
N THR A 38 2.61 -6.98 11.84
CA THR A 38 3.63 -6.35 12.68
C THR A 38 5.02 -6.66 12.15
N TYR A 39 5.90 -5.66 12.16
CA TYR A 39 7.26 -5.74 11.60
C TYR A 39 8.29 -5.25 12.63
N SER A 40 9.48 -5.85 12.64
CA SER A 40 10.53 -5.49 13.61
C SER A 40 11.10 -4.10 13.40
N ASP A 41 11.04 -3.57 12.18
CA ASP A 41 11.68 -2.32 11.81
C ASP A 41 11.02 -1.66 10.60
N SER A 42 11.33 -0.38 10.41
CA SER A 42 10.83 0.45 9.32
C SER A 42 11.17 -0.08 7.93
N TYR A 43 12.27 -0.82 7.77
CA TYR A 43 12.66 -1.38 6.49
C TYR A 43 11.72 -2.50 6.08
N LEU A 44 11.48 -3.48 6.96
CA LEU A 44 10.57 -4.60 6.70
C LEU A 44 9.13 -4.14 6.56
N LEU A 45 8.70 -3.18 7.38
CA LEU A 45 7.41 -2.53 7.29
C LEU A 45 7.22 -1.87 5.91
N THR A 46 8.18 -1.05 5.49
CA THR A 46 8.14 -0.37 4.19
C THR A 46 8.15 -1.38 3.05
N TYR A 47 9.01 -2.40 3.12
CA TYR A 47 9.08 -3.46 2.11
C TYR A 47 7.74 -4.18 1.93
N ALA A 48 7.04 -4.50 3.02
CA ALA A 48 5.73 -5.13 2.92
C ALA A 48 4.69 -4.21 2.24
N PHE A 49 4.74 -2.91 2.51
CA PHE A 49 3.89 -1.93 1.84
C PHE A 49 4.22 -1.77 0.35
N GLU A 50 5.49 -1.84 -0.04
CA GLU A 50 5.87 -1.89 -1.45
C GLU A 50 5.27 -3.10 -2.16
N GLN A 51 5.31 -4.28 -1.53
CA GLN A 51 4.68 -5.47 -2.11
C GLN A 51 3.15 -5.29 -2.26
N LEU A 52 2.50 -4.62 -1.31
CA LEU A 52 1.08 -4.28 -1.41
C LEU A 52 0.82 -3.36 -2.62
N ILE A 53 1.59 -2.28 -2.77
CA ILE A 53 1.47 -1.35 -3.89
C ILE A 53 1.67 -2.09 -5.23
N LEU A 54 2.73 -2.89 -5.35
CA LEU A 54 3.06 -3.61 -6.58
C LEU A 54 1.94 -4.57 -6.99
N ASN A 55 1.36 -5.30 -6.04
CA ASN A 55 0.30 -6.26 -6.32
C ASN A 55 -1.06 -5.62 -6.68
N LEU A 56 -1.29 -4.37 -6.29
CA LEU A 56 -2.58 -3.70 -6.44
C LEU A 56 -2.59 -2.61 -7.53
N SER A 57 -1.43 -2.05 -7.88
CA SER A 57 -1.31 -0.88 -8.77
C SER A 57 -1.88 -1.07 -10.17
N THR A 58 -1.92 -2.30 -10.70
CA THR A 58 -2.49 -2.60 -12.02
C THR A 58 -3.97 -2.96 -11.99
N ARG A 59 -4.57 -3.06 -10.80
CA ARG A 59 -5.93 -3.56 -10.58
C ARG A 59 -6.89 -2.50 -10.05
N LEU A 60 -6.36 -1.40 -9.53
CA LEU A 60 -7.11 -0.35 -8.86
C LEU A 60 -6.76 1.02 -9.47
N SER A 61 -7.76 1.89 -9.54
CA SER A 61 -7.56 3.30 -9.90
C SER A 61 -6.98 4.11 -8.73
N ALA A 62 -7.27 3.71 -7.49
CA ALA A 62 -6.67 4.28 -6.29
C ALA A 62 -6.69 3.30 -5.11
N MET A 63 -5.82 3.53 -4.13
CA MET A 63 -5.89 2.91 -2.82
C MET A 63 -5.67 3.96 -1.74
N ILE A 64 -6.39 3.84 -0.62
CA ILE A 64 -6.27 4.73 0.53
C ILE A 64 -5.63 3.94 1.66
N TYR A 65 -4.43 4.35 2.07
CA TYR A 65 -3.83 3.81 3.28
C TYR A 65 -4.52 4.44 4.48
N THR A 66 -5.16 3.61 5.29
CA THR A 66 -5.64 3.99 6.61
C THR A 66 -4.73 3.35 7.66
N GLN A 67 -4.08 4.13 8.51
CA GLN A 67 -4.35 5.52 8.91
C GLN A 67 -3.13 6.45 8.89
N LEU A 68 -3.34 7.77 8.93
CA LEU A 68 -2.26 8.77 8.92
C LEU A 68 -1.37 8.68 10.18
N SER A 69 -1.98 8.48 11.35
CA SER A 69 -1.28 8.39 12.63
C SER A 69 -1.90 7.27 13.45
N ASP A 70 -1.16 6.74 14.42
CA ASP A 70 -1.76 5.84 15.42
C ASP A 70 -2.96 6.50 16.11
N VAL A 71 -3.94 5.70 16.49
CA VAL A 71 -5.14 6.12 17.21
C VAL A 71 -5.41 5.12 18.32
N GLU A 72 -5.59 5.60 19.55
CA GLU A 72 -5.85 4.75 20.73
C GLU A 72 -4.89 3.55 20.80
N ASN A 73 -5.41 2.33 20.68
CA ASN A 73 -4.66 1.08 20.69
C ASN A 73 -4.18 0.62 19.30
N GLU A 74 -4.61 1.25 18.22
CA GLU A 74 -4.17 0.93 16.87
C GLU A 74 -2.85 1.64 16.56
N LYS A 75 -1.78 0.86 16.39
CA LYS A 75 -0.40 1.36 16.22
C LYS A 75 0.13 1.21 14.79
N ASN A 76 -0.79 1.23 13.83
CA ASN A 76 -0.57 0.97 12.42
C ASN A 76 -0.65 2.24 11.56
N GLY A 77 -0.45 3.43 12.14
CA GLY A 77 -0.40 4.68 11.41
C GLY A 77 0.89 4.88 10.63
N ILE A 78 0.86 5.72 9.59
CA ILE A 78 2.07 6.19 8.90
C ILE A 78 3.01 6.89 9.90
N PHE A 79 2.42 7.67 10.80
CA PHE A 79 3.10 8.27 11.93
C PHE A 79 2.69 7.63 13.26
N ASN A 80 3.51 7.84 14.29
CA ASN A 80 3.06 7.58 15.66
C ASN A 80 1.93 8.54 16.10
N TYR A 81 1.33 8.27 17.25
CA TYR A 81 0.17 9.03 17.79
C TYR A 81 0.40 10.55 17.80
N ASN A 82 1.58 10.99 18.25
CA ASN A 82 1.94 12.41 18.32
C ASN A 82 2.40 13.02 16.99
N ARG A 83 2.42 12.24 15.90
CA ARG A 83 2.91 12.64 14.57
C ARG A 83 4.37 13.11 14.55
N THR A 84 5.18 12.61 15.48
CA THR A 84 6.60 12.95 15.62
C THR A 84 7.54 11.94 14.99
N ILE A 85 7.09 10.71 14.79
CA ILE A 85 7.88 9.62 14.19
C ILE A 85 7.18 9.15 12.94
N LEU A 86 7.84 9.27 11.79
CA LEU A 86 7.44 8.64 10.54
C LEU A 86 7.93 7.18 10.56
N LYS A 87 7.02 6.21 10.48
CA LYS A 87 7.35 4.78 10.62
C LYS A 87 7.88 4.16 9.34
N PHE A 88 7.52 4.73 8.20
CA PHE A 88 7.94 4.28 6.87
C PHE A 88 9.21 4.99 6.40
N LEU A 89 9.88 4.42 5.38
CA LEU A 89 10.97 5.07 4.66
C LEU A 89 10.40 5.85 3.46
N PRO A 90 10.25 7.19 3.54
CA PRO A 90 9.49 7.97 2.55
C PRO A 90 10.13 7.94 1.16
N ASP A 91 11.46 8.00 1.07
CA ASP A 91 12.18 7.96 -0.21
C ASP A 91 11.89 6.68 -0.98
N ARG A 92 11.78 5.56 -0.27
CA ARG A 92 11.52 4.25 -0.86
C ARG A 92 10.09 4.13 -1.37
N ILE A 93 9.12 4.62 -0.58
CA ILE A 93 7.72 4.72 -1.02
C ILE A 93 7.61 5.60 -2.26
N ASN A 94 8.22 6.78 -2.24
CA ASN A 94 8.19 7.71 -3.37
C ASN A 94 8.78 7.09 -4.65
N GLN A 95 9.88 6.34 -4.53
CA GLN A 95 10.47 5.63 -5.66
C GLN A 95 9.50 4.59 -6.25
N VAL A 96 8.83 3.79 -5.42
CA VAL A 96 7.88 2.78 -5.90
C VAL A 96 6.64 3.41 -6.54
N LEU A 97 6.06 4.44 -5.92
CA LEU A 97 4.89 5.14 -6.45
C LEU A 97 5.19 5.78 -7.81
N ASN A 98 6.31 6.51 -7.93
CA ASN A 98 6.69 7.18 -9.19
C ASN A 98 7.03 6.18 -10.30
N LYS A 99 7.68 5.06 -9.97
CA LYS A 99 7.97 4.00 -10.94
C LYS A 99 6.69 3.37 -11.50
N ASN A 100 5.72 3.06 -10.65
CA ASN A 100 4.45 2.47 -11.09
C ASN A 100 3.61 3.44 -11.89
N PHE A 101 3.56 4.71 -11.48
CA PHE A 101 2.89 5.76 -12.25
C PHE A 101 3.43 5.83 -13.69
N SER A 102 4.76 5.78 -13.83
CA SER A 102 5.44 5.78 -15.14
C SER A 102 5.13 4.53 -15.98
N GLN A 103 4.86 3.37 -15.36
CA GLN A 103 4.50 2.14 -16.06
C GLN A 103 3.05 2.18 -16.57
N LEU A 104 2.12 2.78 -15.81
CA LEU A 104 0.72 2.95 -16.23
C LEU A 104 0.62 3.79 -17.52
N TYR A 105 1.38 4.89 -17.63
CA TYR A 105 1.45 5.66 -18.88
C TYR A 105 1.95 4.87 -20.07
N LYS A 106 2.91 3.94 -19.88
CA LYS A 106 3.39 3.09 -20.97
C LYS A 106 2.31 2.13 -21.44
N LEU A 107 1.50 1.60 -20.53
CA LEU A 107 0.40 0.70 -20.87
C LEU A 107 -0.72 1.43 -21.61
N GLU A 108 -1.13 2.62 -21.15
CA GLU A 108 -2.07 3.48 -21.89
C GLU A 108 -1.56 3.81 -23.31
N HIS A 109 -0.28 4.16 -23.42
CA HIS A 109 0.30 4.49 -24.72
C HIS A 109 0.37 3.29 -25.66
N ILE A 110 0.61 2.07 -25.15
CA ILE A 110 0.55 0.84 -25.95
C ILE A 110 -0.89 0.54 -26.34
N TRP A 111 -1.85 0.64 -25.40
CA TRP A 111 -3.26 0.41 -25.68
C TRP A 111 -3.78 1.31 -26.81
N ASN A 112 -3.45 2.60 -26.78
CA ASN A 112 -3.82 3.56 -27.83
C ASN A 112 -3.16 3.30 -29.19
N LEU A 113 -2.07 2.52 -29.24
CA LEU A 113 -1.40 2.13 -30.49
C LEU A 113 -1.90 0.79 -31.05
N THR A 114 -2.58 -0.02 -30.24
CA THR A 114 -3.06 -1.36 -30.61
C THR A 114 -4.59 -1.46 -30.72
N SER A 115 -5.30 -0.36 -30.45
CA SER A 115 -6.76 -0.19 -30.62
C SER A 115 -7.04 0.56 -31.91
#